data_AF-A0AAV5L9C4-F1
#
_entry.id   AF-A0AAV5L9C4-F1
#
_cell.length_a   1.000
_cell.length_b   1.000
_cell.length_c   1.000
_cell.angle_alpha   90.00
_cell.angle_beta   90.00
_cell.angle_gamma   90.00
#
_symmetry.space_group_name_H-M   'P 1'
#
loop_
_entity.id
_entity.type
_entity.pdbx_description
1 polymer ?
#
loop_
_entity_poly.entity_id
_entity_poly.type
_entity_poly.pdbx_seq_one_letter_code
_entity_poly.pdbx_strand_id
1 'polypeptide(L)'
;MASYTLSFLPIAISTAHLKRAGDSSVSLPVTSLLGKKLLIQSSDLRSFVSKHHSSPRATVAFSVETSKQERNPSERLPNGGGVRWSARAIKAFAMGELEARKIKYPNTGTEAILMGILVEATSVTAKFLRDNGITLFKVQDEILNLLGKADMTFTSPEHPPLTEQAQKALDWAVEEKLKSVESGEITTTYLLLGVWAQKNSAGHKVLATLGFNDEKAKELENFKNQDFVPSFK
;
A
#
# COMPACT_ATOMS: atom_id res chain seq x y z
N MET A 1 -53.00 -3.49 -40.72
CA MET A 1 -52.65 -4.85 -41.17
C MET A 1 -51.44 -4.75 -42.08
N ALA A 2 -50.23 -4.81 -41.51
CA ALA A 2 -48.99 -4.86 -42.27
C ALA A 2 -48.03 -5.77 -41.50
N SER A 3 -47.76 -6.93 -42.07
CA SER A 3 -46.98 -8.02 -41.48
C SER A 3 -45.70 -8.17 -42.31
N TYR A 4 -44.53 -7.95 -41.71
CA TYR A 4 -43.26 -8.31 -42.34
C TYR A 4 -42.26 -8.87 -41.30
N THR A 5 -42.33 -10.20 -41.19
CA THR A 5 -41.23 -11.19 -41.15
C THR A 5 -39.86 -10.80 -40.59
N LEU A 6 -39.54 -11.38 -39.42
CA LEU A 6 -38.19 -11.47 -38.85
C LEU A 6 -37.45 -12.68 -39.46
N SER A 7 -36.29 -12.45 -40.09
CA SER A 7 -35.37 -13.51 -40.53
C SER A 7 -34.22 -13.68 -39.53
N PHE A 8 -34.18 -14.82 -38.86
CA PHE A 8 -33.09 -15.24 -37.98
C PHE A 8 -31.93 -15.82 -38.80
N LEU A 9 -30.71 -15.35 -38.53
CA LEU A 9 -29.47 -15.95 -39.04
C LEU A 9 -28.91 -16.97 -38.02
N PRO A 10 -28.41 -18.14 -38.47
CA PRO A 10 -27.86 -19.15 -37.57
C PRO A 10 -26.39 -18.89 -37.20
N ILE A 11 -26.06 -19.12 -35.94
CA ILE A 11 -24.72 -19.10 -35.36
C ILE A 11 -24.03 -20.43 -35.67
N ALA A 12 -22.90 -20.39 -36.38
CA ALA A 12 -22.03 -21.56 -36.59
C ALA A 12 -21.08 -21.73 -35.40
N ILE A 13 -21.14 -22.88 -34.74
CA ILE A 13 -20.22 -23.29 -33.67
C ILE A 13 -19.03 -24.00 -34.34
N SER A 14 -17.85 -23.39 -34.26
CA SER A 14 -16.59 -23.98 -34.74
C SER A 14 -15.90 -24.76 -33.63
N THR A 15 -16.00 -26.09 -33.68
CA THR A 15 -15.26 -27.01 -32.82
C THR A 15 -13.90 -27.33 -33.45
N ALA A 16 -12.83 -26.71 -32.95
CA ALA A 16 -11.47 -27.07 -33.33
C ALA A 16 -10.91 -28.16 -32.42
N HIS A 17 -10.62 -29.28 -33.05
CA HIS A 17 -10.12 -30.55 -32.53
C HIS A 17 -8.61 -30.43 -32.24
N LEU A 18 -8.18 -30.46 -30.96
CA LEU A 18 -6.76 -30.50 -30.61
C LEU A 18 -6.28 -31.96 -30.49
N LYS A 19 -5.54 -32.40 -31.50
CA LYS A 19 -4.85 -33.70 -31.57
C LYS A 19 -3.49 -33.56 -30.88
N ARG A 20 -3.24 -34.27 -29.78
CA ARG A 20 -1.90 -34.38 -29.18
C ARG A 20 -1.54 -35.85 -29.04
N ALA A 21 -0.70 -36.30 -29.96
CA ALA A 21 0.03 -37.56 -29.91
C ALA A 21 1.51 -37.22 -29.66
N GLY A 22 2.21 -38.08 -28.92
CA GLY A 22 3.67 -38.02 -28.83
C GLY A 22 4.19 -38.34 -27.43
N ASP A 23 4.14 -39.62 -27.07
CA ASP A 23 5.04 -40.20 -26.07
C ASP A 23 6.49 -40.03 -26.54
N SER A 24 7.34 -39.48 -25.67
CA SER A 24 8.79 -39.60 -25.81
C SER A 24 9.39 -40.02 -24.48
N SER A 25 9.63 -41.34 -24.41
CA SER A 25 10.45 -42.02 -23.42
C SER A 25 11.88 -41.47 -23.42
N VAL A 26 12.32 -40.92 -22.30
CA VAL A 26 13.73 -40.59 -22.08
C VAL A 26 14.42 -41.82 -21.48
N SER A 27 15.21 -42.51 -22.30
CA SER A 27 16.12 -43.58 -21.89
C SER A 27 17.48 -42.99 -21.52
N LEU A 28 17.95 -43.23 -20.29
CA LEU A 28 19.34 -43.02 -19.88
C LEU A 28 20.03 -44.39 -19.75
N PRO A 29 21.24 -44.58 -20.29
CA PRO A 29 21.96 -45.85 -20.14
C PRO A 29 22.71 -45.91 -18.80
N VAL A 30 22.59 -47.07 -18.17
CA VAL A 30 23.39 -47.56 -17.05
C VAL A 30 24.70 -48.13 -17.59
N THR A 31 25.86 -47.70 -17.06
CA THR A 31 27.11 -48.46 -17.12
C THR A 31 27.88 -48.38 -15.79
N SER A 32 27.61 -49.37 -14.95
CA SER A 32 28.55 -50.27 -14.24
C SER A 32 30.02 -49.86 -13.94
N LEU A 33 30.35 -49.92 -12.64
CA LEU A 33 31.50 -50.57 -11.94
C LEU A 33 32.97 -50.32 -12.35
N LEU A 34 33.70 -49.62 -11.47
CA LEU A 34 35.05 -49.98 -10.98
C LEU A 34 35.36 -49.09 -9.75
N GLY A 35 35.21 -49.51 -8.49
CA GLY A 35 36.02 -50.51 -7.81
C GLY A 35 37.25 -49.86 -7.15
N LYS A 36 37.18 -49.52 -5.84
CA LYS A 36 38.34 -49.40 -4.92
C LYS A 36 37.90 -49.24 -3.45
N LYS A 37 37.86 -50.40 -2.78
CA LYS A 37 38.43 -50.73 -1.45
C LYS A 37 38.07 -49.84 -0.24
N LEU A 38 37.10 -50.34 0.54
CA LEU A 38 36.90 -50.04 1.96
C LEU A 38 38.09 -50.58 2.79
N LEU A 39 38.55 -49.79 3.76
CA LEU A 39 39.42 -50.26 4.85
C LEU A 39 38.80 -49.81 6.16
N ILE A 40 38.23 -50.79 6.86
CA ILE A 40 37.81 -50.72 8.26
C ILE A 40 39.07 -50.99 9.08
N GLN A 41 39.41 -50.10 10.00
CA GLN A 41 40.38 -50.41 11.05
C GLN A 41 39.79 -50.02 12.40
N SER A 42 39.35 -51.06 13.11
CA SER A 42 39.07 -51.06 14.54
C SER A 42 40.38 -51.07 15.31
N SER A 43 40.45 -50.29 16.38
CA SER A 43 41.41 -50.51 17.46
C SER A 43 40.80 -50.04 18.78
N ASP A 44 40.45 -51.03 19.57
CA ASP A 44 40.64 -51.15 21.02
C ASP A 44 40.07 -50.12 22.00
N LEU A 45 39.12 -50.65 22.77
CA LEU A 45 38.74 -50.27 24.12
C LEU A 45 39.95 -50.33 25.07
N ARG A 46 40.23 -49.22 25.75
CA ARG A 46 40.72 -49.24 27.15
C ARG A 46 40.04 -48.15 27.97
N SER A 47 39.21 -48.61 28.89
CA SER A 47 38.80 -47.93 30.11
C SER A 47 40.01 -47.48 30.94
N PHE A 48 39.99 -46.29 31.54
CA PHE A 48 39.98 -46.09 33.00
C PHE A 48 40.24 -44.62 33.40
N VAL A 49 39.64 -44.25 34.54
CA VAL A 49 39.91 -43.10 35.43
C VAL A 49 39.32 -41.74 35.05
N SER A 50 38.19 -41.47 35.70
CA SER A 50 37.69 -40.15 36.06
C SER A 50 38.70 -39.40 36.94
N LYS A 51 39.00 -38.14 36.58
CA LYS A 51 39.43 -37.08 37.51
C LYS A 51 39.03 -35.71 36.95
N HIS A 52 38.36 -34.96 37.81
CA HIS A 52 37.77 -33.64 37.63
C HIS A 52 38.63 -32.62 36.89
N HIS A 53 38.08 -31.98 35.85
CA HIS A 53 38.43 -30.63 35.45
C HIS A 53 37.19 -29.85 35.00
N SER A 54 37.18 -28.58 35.41
CA SER A 54 36.07 -27.63 35.41
C SER A 54 35.49 -27.36 34.02
N SER A 55 34.15 -27.32 33.93
CA SER A 55 33.44 -26.80 32.76
C SER A 55 33.58 -25.27 32.71
N PRO A 56 34.12 -24.65 31.63
CA PRO A 56 33.87 -23.24 31.41
C PRO A 56 32.45 -23.10 30.87
N ARG A 57 31.51 -22.83 31.78
CA ARG A 57 30.18 -22.34 31.45
C ARG A 57 30.32 -20.95 30.84
N ALA A 58 30.34 -20.86 29.52
CA ALA A 58 30.24 -19.59 28.82
C ALA A 58 28.82 -19.03 29.02
N THR A 59 28.66 -18.17 30.02
CA THR A 59 27.47 -17.32 30.16
C THR A 59 27.52 -16.29 29.03
N VAL A 60 26.85 -16.57 27.92
CA VAL A 60 26.51 -15.53 26.95
C VAL A 60 25.43 -14.68 27.62
N ALA A 61 25.84 -13.57 28.22
CA ALA A 61 24.91 -12.50 28.56
C ALA A 61 24.36 -11.98 27.23
N PHE A 62 23.18 -12.46 26.84
CA PHE A 62 22.37 -11.81 25.83
C PHE A 62 21.90 -10.49 26.46
N SER A 63 22.74 -9.47 26.35
CA SER A 63 22.30 -8.09 26.54
C SER A 63 21.25 -7.85 25.46
N VAL A 64 20.00 -8.05 25.84
CA VAL A 64 18.87 -7.45 25.14
C VAL A 64 19.09 -5.96 25.27
N GLU A 65 19.76 -5.38 24.29
CA GLU A 65 19.66 -3.96 24.03
C GLU A 65 18.18 -3.73 23.68
N THR A 66 17.36 -3.49 24.71
CA THR A 66 16.11 -2.79 24.51
C THR A 66 16.54 -1.41 24.05
N SER A 67 16.76 -1.24 22.75
CA SER A 67 16.60 0.05 22.11
C SER A 67 15.14 0.40 22.32
N LYS A 68 14.86 0.94 23.51
CA LYS A 68 13.74 1.79 23.76
C LYS A 68 13.99 3.01 22.89
N GLN A 69 13.76 2.85 21.59
CA GLN A 69 13.58 3.97 20.70
C GLN A 69 12.22 4.53 21.09
N GLU A 70 12.22 5.29 22.19
CA GLU A 70 11.32 6.41 22.34
C GLU A 70 11.47 7.20 21.05
N ARG A 71 10.60 6.91 20.08
CA ARG A 71 10.27 7.87 19.04
C ARG A 71 9.65 9.04 19.80
N ASN A 72 10.51 9.93 20.27
CA ASN A 72 10.15 11.31 20.53
C ASN A 72 9.49 11.80 19.23
N PRO A 73 8.20 12.19 19.20
CA PRO A 73 7.56 12.76 18.01
C PRO A 73 8.05 14.20 17.75
N SER A 74 9.28 14.51 18.12
CA SER A 74 9.84 15.86 18.15
C SER A 74 11.28 15.84 17.67
N GLU A 75 11.52 15.22 16.50
CA GLU A 75 12.60 15.68 15.64
C GLU A 75 12.20 17.08 15.17
N ARG A 76 12.62 18.08 15.95
CA ARG A 76 12.42 19.48 15.66
C ARG A 76 13.18 19.80 14.38
N LEU A 77 12.43 20.09 13.32
CA LEU A 77 12.92 20.85 12.17
C LEU A 77 13.72 22.07 12.66
N PRO A 78 14.88 22.38 12.07
CA PRO A 78 15.76 23.44 12.54
C PRO A 78 15.17 24.80 12.14
N ASN A 79 14.24 25.27 12.96
CA ASN A 79 13.73 26.62 13.20
C ASN A 79 12.38 26.42 13.88
N GLY A 80 12.23 26.84 15.14
CA GLY A 80 11.14 26.51 16.07
C GLY A 80 9.75 27.06 15.70
N GLY A 81 9.26 26.72 14.51
CA GLY A 81 7.92 26.96 13.97
C GLY A 81 7.58 25.82 12.99
N GLY A 82 7.70 24.56 13.44
CA GLY A 82 7.39 23.40 12.62
C GLY A 82 5.90 23.35 12.28
N VAL A 83 5.58 22.98 11.04
CA VAL A 83 4.19 22.88 10.60
C VAL A 83 3.51 21.72 11.35
N ARG A 84 2.38 22.03 12.00
CA ARG A 84 1.62 21.06 12.78
C ARG A 84 0.55 20.41 11.92
N TRP A 85 0.45 19.09 11.92
CA TRP A 85 -0.64 18.37 11.26
C TRP A 85 -1.84 18.25 12.17
N SER A 86 -3.05 18.37 11.62
CA SER A 86 -4.27 18.12 12.38
C SER A 86 -4.40 16.65 12.71
N ALA A 87 -5.06 16.34 13.84
CA ALA A 87 -5.34 14.95 14.21
C ALA A 87 -6.15 14.20 13.13
N ARG A 88 -6.99 14.92 12.38
CA ARG A 88 -7.78 14.38 11.26
C ARG A 88 -6.90 14.10 10.04
N ALA A 89 -5.97 14.99 9.69
CA ALA A 89 -5.01 14.74 8.61
C ALA A 89 -4.12 13.54 8.91
N ILE A 90 -3.59 13.43 10.13
CA ILE A 90 -2.80 12.28 10.58
C ILE A 90 -3.63 10.99 10.49
N LYS A 91 -4.88 11.02 10.97
CA LYS A 91 -5.79 9.89 10.88
C LYS A 91 -6.09 9.51 9.43
N ALA A 92 -6.41 10.48 8.56
CA ALA A 92 -6.69 10.25 7.15
C ALA A 92 -5.50 9.60 6.44
N PHE A 93 -4.28 10.08 6.70
CA PHE A 93 -3.07 9.46 6.15
C PHE A 93 -2.90 8.01 6.61
N ALA A 94 -3.04 7.74 7.92
CA ALA A 94 -2.94 6.39 8.46
C ALA A 94 -4.03 5.45 7.91
N MET A 95 -5.26 5.96 7.73
CA MET A 95 -6.33 5.19 7.08
C MET A 95 -5.99 4.91 5.61
N GLY A 96 -5.37 5.86 4.90
CA GLY A 96 -4.92 5.64 3.53
C GLY A 96 -3.88 4.53 3.39
N GLU A 97 -2.86 4.53 4.24
CA GLU A 97 -1.87 3.43 4.32
C GLU A 97 -2.55 2.10 4.62
N LEU A 98 -3.51 2.08 5.55
CA LEU A 98 -4.27 0.88 5.87
C LEU A 98 -5.10 0.39 4.66
N GLU A 99 -5.74 1.28 3.91
CA GLU A 99 -6.49 0.91 2.71
C GLU A 99 -5.56 0.33 1.62
N ALA A 100 -4.37 0.92 1.40
CA ALA A 100 -3.38 0.37 0.48
C ALA A 100 -2.97 -1.07 0.85
N ARG A 101 -2.83 -1.36 2.15
CA ARG A 101 -2.57 -2.73 2.63
C ARG A 101 -3.73 -3.68 2.42
N LYS A 102 -4.96 -3.23 2.71
CA LYS A 102 -6.17 -4.06 2.53
C LYS A 102 -6.35 -4.51 1.08
N ILE A 103 -6.10 -3.60 0.14
CA ILE A 103 -6.19 -3.89 -1.29
C ILE A 103 -4.91 -4.51 -1.86
N LYS A 104 -3.89 -4.77 -1.02
CA LYS A 104 -2.59 -5.36 -1.38
C LYS A 104 -1.84 -4.59 -2.46
N TYR A 105 -1.91 -3.26 -2.42
CA TYR A 105 -1.06 -2.42 -3.28
C TYR A 105 0.35 -2.30 -2.71
N PRO A 106 1.39 -2.35 -3.56
CA PRO A 106 2.78 -2.37 -3.11
C PRO A 106 3.20 -1.07 -2.43
N ASN A 107 2.56 0.04 -2.78
CA ASN A 107 2.92 1.39 -2.37
C ASN A 107 1.69 2.16 -1.87
N THR A 108 1.92 3.16 -1.02
CA THR A 108 0.91 4.15 -0.60
C THR A 108 0.93 5.31 -1.60
N GLY A 109 -0.03 5.35 -2.53
CA GLY A 109 -0.16 6.40 -3.53
C GLY A 109 -1.11 7.53 -3.13
N THR A 110 -1.30 8.48 -4.06
CA THR A 110 -2.25 9.59 -3.92
C THR A 110 -3.71 9.14 -3.80
N GLU A 111 -4.03 8.02 -4.43
CA GLU A 111 -5.32 7.35 -4.37
C GLU A 111 -5.58 6.76 -2.98
N ALA A 112 -4.53 6.26 -2.32
CA ALA A 112 -4.60 5.81 -0.94
C ALA A 112 -4.87 6.99 0.01
N ILE A 113 -4.20 8.13 -0.19
CA ILE A 113 -4.48 9.36 0.59
C ILE A 113 -5.94 9.79 0.40
N LEU A 114 -6.45 9.81 -0.84
CA LEU A 114 -7.85 10.13 -1.14
C LEU A 114 -8.83 9.20 -0.43
N MET A 115 -8.60 7.88 -0.50
CA MET A 115 -9.41 6.91 0.25
C MET A 115 -9.34 7.17 1.75
N GLY A 116 -8.15 7.44 2.28
CA GLY A 116 -7.91 7.77 3.68
C GLY A 116 -8.75 8.95 4.18
N ILE A 117 -8.87 10.02 3.38
CA ILE A 117 -9.73 11.17 3.68
C ILE A 117 -11.21 10.74 3.75
N LEU A 118 -11.67 9.93 2.79
CA LEU A 118 -13.05 9.46 2.76
C LEU A 118 -13.37 8.47 3.90
N VAL A 119 -12.40 7.66 4.32
CA VAL A 119 -12.54 6.73 5.45
C VAL A 119 -12.52 7.46 6.80
N GLU A 120 -11.72 8.52 6.92
CA GLU A 120 -11.73 9.40 8.09
C GLU A 120 -13.12 10.01 8.32
N ALA A 121 -13.83 10.36 7.23
CA ALA A 121 -15.24 10.72 7.13
C ALA A 121 -15.74 11.94 7.94
N THR A 122 -15.05 12.37 9.00
CA THR A 122 -15.51 13.43 9.91
C THR A 122 -15.06 14.84 9.51
N SER A 123 -14.07 14.94 8.64
CA SER A 123 -13.57 16.20 8.09
C SER A 123 -14.57 16.92 7.18
N VAL A 124 -14.44 18.25 7.11
CA VAL A 124 -15.18 19.10 6.17
C VAL A 124 -14.91 18.65 4.73
N THR A 125 -13.66 18.31 4.43
CA THR A 125 -13.22 17.76 3.14
C THR A 125 -13.96 16.49 2.76
N ALA A 126 -14.07 15.52 3.66
CA ALA A 126 -14.79 14.28 3.39
C ALA A 126 -16.30 14.52 3.20
N LYS A 127 -16.88 15.48 3.92
CA LYS A 127 -18.27 15.92 3.70
C LYS A 127 -18.42 16.56 2.32
N PHE A 128 -17.55 17.50 1.96
CA PHE A 128 -17.56 18.19 0.68
C PHE A 128 -17.48 17.21 -0.50
N LEU A 129 -16.58 16.22 -0.44
CA LEU A 129 -16.48 15.17 -1.46
C LEU A 129 -17.80 14.38 -1.59
N ARG A 130 -18.40 13.97 -0.47
CA ARG A 130 -19.66 13.23 -0.46
C ARG A 130 -20.83 14.04 -1.00
N ASP A 131 -20.94 15.31 -0.61
CA ASP A 131 -21.97 16.23 -1.10
C ASP A 131 -21.85 16.45 -2.63
N ASN A 132 -20.63 16.34 -3.16
CA ASN A 132 -20.34 16.37 -4.60
C ASN A 132 -20.44 15.00 -5.29
N GLY A 133 -20.97 13.98 -4.62
CA GLY A 133 -21.21 12.65 -5.18
C GLY A 133 -19.96 11.76 -5.28
N ILE A 134 -18.83 12.19 -4.71
CA ILE A 134 -17.55 11.46 -4.64
C ILE A 134 -17.54 10.67 -3.32
N THR A 135 -17.80 9.37 -3.42
CA THR A 135 -17.91 8.48 -2.26
C THR A 135 -16.79 7.44 -2.28
N LEU A 136 -16.50 6.85 -1.11
CA LEU A 136 -15.46 5.82 -0.98
C LEU A 136 -15.66 4.67 -1.97
N PHE A 137 -16.91 4.23 -2.17
CA PHE A 137 -17.24 3.13 -3.08
C PHE A 137 -16.89 3.47 -4.54
N LYS A 138 -17.29 4.66 -5.02
CA LYS A 138 -16.97 5.09 -6.39
C LYS A 138 -15.47 5.30 -6.59
N VAL A 139 -14.78 5.82 -5.57
CA VAL A 139 -13.32 5.98 -5.59
C VAL A 139 -12.62 4.63 -5.68
N GLN A 140 -13.05 3.63 -4.91
CA GLN A 140 -12.50 2.28 -4.98
C GLN A 140 -12.71 1.63 -6.35
N ASP A 141 -13.91 1.75 -6.92
CA ASP A 141 -14.21 1.21 -8.25
C ASP A 141 -13.33 1.86 -9.33
N GLU A 142 -13.20 3.19 -9.31
CA GLU A 142 -12.35 3.91 -10.26
C GLU A 142 -10.86 3.59 -10.08
N ILE A 143 -10.40 3.39 -8.85
CA ILE A 143 -9.03 2.96 -8.56
C ILE A 143 -8.76 1.57 -9.15
N LEU A 144 -9.71 0.63 -9.03
CA LEU A 144 -9.59 -0.70 -9.62
C LEU A 144 -9.61 -0.65 -11.15
N ASN A 145 -10.40 0.25 -11.74
CA ASN A 145 -10.43 0.47 -13.18
C ASN A 145 -9.11 1.06 -13.70
N LEU A 146 -8.49 1.98 -12.95
CA LEU A 146 -7.28 2.68 -13.35
C LEU A 146 -5.99 1.89 -13.11
N LEU A 147 -5.86 1.25 -11.95
CA LEU A 147 -4.64 0.54 -11.53
C LEU A 147 -4.73 -0.98 -11.71
N GLY A 148 -5.93 -1.50 -11.97
CA GLY A 148 -6.19 -2.94 -12.00
C GLY A 148 -6.35 -3.53 -10.60
N LYS A 149 -6.66 -4.84 -10.55
CA LYS A 149 -6.65 -5.59 -9.29
C LYS A 149 -5.20 -5.84 -8.88
N ALA A 150 -4.92 -5.74 -7.59
CA ALA A 150 -3.61 -6.12 -7.06
C ALA A 150 -3.29 -7.58 -7.42
N ASP A 151 -2.08 -7.81 -7.92
CA ASP A 151 -1.61 -9.14 -8.21
C ASP A 151 -1.58 -9.96 -6.91
N MET A 152 -2.38 -11.02 -6.86
CA MET A 152 -2.47 -11.90 -5.68
C MET A 152 -1.14 -12.57 -5.33
N THR A 153 -0.16 -12.51 -6.22
CA THR A 153 1.20 -13.03 -6.06
C THR A 153 2.13 -12.08 -5.31
N PHE A 154 1.75 -10.81 -5.12
CA PHE A 154 2.56 -9.83 -4.43
C PHE A 154 2.14 -9.71 -2.95
N THR A 155 3.09 -9.95 -2.05
CA THR A 155 2.91 -9.67 -0.63
C THR A 155 3.20 -8.19 -0.41
N SER A 156 2.16 -7.37 -0.25
CA SER A 156 2.38 -5.99 0.19
C SER A 156 3.15 -5.98 1.51
N PRO A 157 4.16 -5.10 1.64
CA PRO A 157 4.86 -4.93 2.90
C PRO A 157 3.89 -4.46 4.00
N GLU A 158 4.25 -4.72 5.26
CA GLU A 158 3.46 -4.28 6.41
C GLU A 158 3.29 -2.76 6.48
N HIS A 159 4.24 -2.01 5.91
CA HIS A 159 4.20 -0.56 5.73
C HIS A 159 4.56 -0.20 4.27
N PRO A 160 3.56 -0.07 3.37
CA PRO A 160 3.79 0.29 1.97
C PRO A 160 4.44 1.66 1.84
N PRO A 161 5.61 1.77 1.18
CA PRO A 161 6.31 3.04 1.02
C PRO A 161 5.46 4.03 0.20
N LEU A 162 5.65 5.32 0.44
CA LEU A 162 4.98 6.36 -0.35
C LEU A 162 5.49 6.37 -1.78
N THR A 163 4.58 6.57 -2.73
CA THR A 163 4.97 6.92 -4.10
C THR A 163 5.55 8.34 -4.16
N GLU A 164 6.37 8.63 -5.17
CA GLU A 164 6.91 9.99 -5.38
C GLU A 164 5.80 11.04 -5.50
N GLN A 165 4.69 10.71 -6.18
CA GLN A 165 3.54 11.60 -6.33
C GLN A 165 2.83 11.84 -4.99
N ALA A 166 2.71 10.81 -4.14
CA ALA A 166 2.15 10.96 -2.80
C ALA A 166 3.03 11.84 -1.93
N GLN A 167 4.36 11.67 -1.99
CA GLN A 167 5.30 12.54 -1.27
C GLN A 167 5.17 14.01 -1.73
N LYS A 168 5.16 14.25 -3.05
CA LYS A 168 4.96 15.59 -3.61
C LYS A 168 3.64 16.24 -3.20
N ALA A 169 2.58 15.45 -3.03
CA ALA A 169 1.29 15.94 -2.52
C ALA A 169 1.39 16.41 -1.05
N LEU A 170 2.15 15.69 -0.22
CA LEU A 170 2.39 16.09 1.18
C LEU A 170 3.30 17.31 1.26
N ASP A 171 4.36 17.35 0.45
CA ASP A 171 5.27 18.49 0.38
C ASP A 171 4.51 19.74 -0.07
N TRP A 172 3.64 19.62 -1.08
CA TRP A 172 2.75 20.69 -1.50
C TRP A 172 1.87 21.20 -0.35
N ALA A 173 1.29 20.30 0.46
CA ALA A 173 0.47 20.69 1.61
C ALA A 173 1.26 21.49 2.67
N VAL A 174 2.52 21.10 2.91
CA VAL A 174 3.44 21.81 3.82
C VAL A 174 3.81 23.18 3.26
N GLU A 175 4.24 23.24 2.00
CA GLU A 175 4.61 24.49 1.33
C GLU A 175 3.44 25.48 1.29
N GLU A 176 2.25 25.00 0.96
CA GLU A 176 1.04 25.83 0.91
C GLU A 176 0.68 26.37 2.29
N LYS A 177 0.89 25.59 3.35
CA LYS A 177 0.68 26.06 4.72
C LYS A 177 1.74 27.06 5.16
N LEU A 178 3.00 26.88 4.76
CA LEU A 178 4.08 27.84 5.04
C LEU A 178 3.90 29.17 4.30
N LYS A 179 3.30 29.17 3.11
CA LYS A 179 2.95 30.39 2.37
C LYS A 179 1.80 31.15 3.03
N SER A 180 0.90 30.45 3.71
CA SER A 180 -0.18 31.10 4.44
C SER A 180 0.38 31.84 5.67
N VAL A 181 0.06 33.13 5.80
CA VAL A 181 0.48 33.96 6.96
C VAL A 181 -0.20 33.52 8.26
N GLU A 182 -1.27 32.73 8.15
CA GLU A 182 -2.10 32.34 9.27
C GLU A 182 -1.56 31.10 10.01
N SER A 183 -1.37 31.26 11.32
CA SER A 183 -1.05 30.16 12.23
C SER A 183 -2.18 29.14 12.22
N GLY A 184 -1.86 27.86 12.04
CA GLY A 184 -2.84 26.79 12.07
C GLY A 184 -2.24 25.43 11.77
N GLU A 185 -3.10 24.42 11.73
CA GLU A 185 -2.72 23.05 11.40
C GLU A 185 -2.86 22.77 9.90
N ILE A 186 -2.08 21.82 9.36
CA ILE A 186 -2.37 21.22 8.05
C ILE A 186 -3.58 20.33 8.21
N THR A 187 -4.68 20.77 7.61
CA THR A 187 -5.97 20.09 7.62
C THR A 187 -6.07 19.03 6.52
N THR A 188 -7.13 18.23 6.57
CA THR A 188 -7.45 17.28 5.48
C THR A 188 -7.67 17.98 4.13
N THR A 189 -8.04 19.26 4.15
CA THR A 189 -8.21 20.09 2.95
C THR A 189 -6.91 20.23 2.19
N TYR A 190 -5.81 20.54 2.89
CA TYR A 190 -4.49 20.64 2.26
C TYR A 190 -4.04 19.30 1.67
N LEU A 191 -4.36 18.16 2.31
CA LEU A 191 -4.08 16.84 1.75
C LEU A 191 -4.81 16.63 0.42
N LEU A 192 -6.11 16.93 0.36
CA LEU A 192 -6.90 16.77 -0.87
C LEU A 192 -6.40 17.70 -1.98
N LEU A 193 -6.12 18.96 -1.65
CA LEU A 193 -5.59 19.93 -2.62
C LEU A 193 -4.18 19.54 -3.09
N GLY A 194 -3.36 18.97 -2.21
CA GLY A 194 -2.06 18.40 -2.57
C GLY A 194 -2.19 17.26 -3.56
N VAL A 195 -3.15 16.35 -3.35
CA VAL A 195 -3.48 15.30 -4.32
C VAL A 195 -3.96 15.90 -5.65
N TRP A 196 -4.84 16.91 -5.60
CA TRP A 196 -5.34 17.60 -6.78
C TRP A 196 -4.23 18.31 -7.58
N ALA A 197 -3.23 18.87 -6.90
CA ALA A 197 -2.10 19.55 -7.53
C ALA A 197 -1.22 18.58 -8.36
N GLN A 198 -1.18 17.29 -8.02
CA GLN A 198 -0.43 16.28 -8.76
C GLN A 198 -1.21 15.76 -9.97
N LYS A 199 -1.22 16.54 -11.06
CA LYS A 199 -2.02 16.29 -12.28
C LYS A 199 -1.86 14.88 -12.91
N ASN A 200 -0.68 14.27 -12.75
CA ASN A 200 -0.39 12.95 -13.34
C ASN A 200 -0.63 11.79 -12.36
N SER A 201 -1.03 12.09 -11.13
CA SER A 201 -1.25 11.10 -10.08
C SER A 201 -2.56 10.32 -10.28
N ALA A 202 -2.63 9.10 -9.71
CA ALA A 202 -3.85 8.31 -9.75
C ALA A 202 -5.00 9.00 -9.00
N GLY A 203 -4.72 9.63 -7.85
CA GLY A 203 -5.72 10.37 -7.08
C GLY A 203 -6.34 11.52 -7.87
N HIS A 204 -5.53 12.30 -8.60
CA HIS A 204 -6.04 13.36 -9.48
C HIS A 204 -6.94 12.80 -10.59
N LYS A 205 -6.51 11.73 -11.28
CA LYS A 205 -7.30 11.10 -12.36
C LYS A 205 -8.64 10.56 -11.86
N VAL A 206 -8.64 9.91 -10.70
CA VAL A 206 -9.86 9.41 -10.05
C VAL A 206 -10.79 10.57 -9.70
N LEU A 207 -10.28 11.63 -9.08
CA LEU A 207 -11.05 12.83 -8.75
C LEU A 207 -11.66 13.48 -10.00
N ALA A 208 -10.87 13.67 -11.05
CA ALA A 208 -11.32 14.25 -12.30
C ALA A 208 -12.43 13.41 -12.96
N THR A 209 -12.26 12.09 -12.98
CA THR A 209 -13.25 11.15 -13.55
C THR A 209 -14.57 11.18 -12.78
N LEU A 210 -14.51 11.36 -11.46
CA LEU A 210 -15.69 11.49 -10.60
C LEU A 210 -16.28 12.92 -10.57
N GLY A 211 -15.79 13.82 -11.43
CA GLY A 211 -16.33 15.17 -11.59
C GLY A 211 -15.83 16.20 -10.59
N PHE A 212 -14.68 15.98 -9.96
CA PHE A 212 -13.94 17.02 -9.26
C PHE A 212 -13.20 17.90 -10.28
N ASN A 213 -13.23 19.22 -10.10
CA ASN A 213 -12.66 20.18 -11.04
C ASN A 213 -12.00 21.36 -10.31
N ASP A 214 -11.34 22.24 -11.05
CA ASP A 214 -10.63 23.41 -10.48
C ASP A 214 -11.58 24.39 -9.76
N GLU A 215 -12.86 24.45 -10.16
CA GLU A 215 -13.87 25.28 -9.51
C GLU A 215 -14.16 24.76 -8.09
N LYS A 216 -14.39 23.46 -7.95
CA LYS A 216 -14.56 22.79 -6.65
C LYS A 216 -13.29 22.84 -5.81
N ALA A 217 -12.11 22.75 -6.43
CA ALA A 217 -10.85 22.93 -5.73
C ALA A 217 -10.76 24.31 -5.09
N LYS A 218 -11.10 25.37 -5.84
CA LYS A 218 -11.15 26.76 -5.34
C LYS A 218 -12.20 26.95 -4.26
N GLU A 219 -13.39 26.37 -4.43
CA GLU A 219 -14.44 26.40 -3.41
C GLU A 219 -13.94 25.79 -2.10
N LEU A 220 -13.21 24.66 -2.20
CA LEU A 220 -12.65 23.95 -1.06
C LEU A 220 -11.57 24.78 -0.32
N GLU A 221 -10.85 25.66 -1.02
CA GLU A 221 -9.82 26.50 -0.38
C GLU A 221 -10.37 27.39 0.73
N ASN A 222 -11.65 27.79 0.63
CA ASN A 222 -12.34 28.57 1.66
C ASN A 222 -12.45 27.82 3.01
N PHE A 223 -12.26 26.50 2.99
CA PHE A 223 -12.31 25.63 4.17
C PHE A 223 -10.92 25.20 4.66
N LYS A 224 -9.81 25.75 4.13
CA LYS A 224 -8.44 25.37 4.52
C LYS A 224 -8.21 25.36 6.03
N ASN A 225 -8.85 26.27 6.78
CA ASN A 225 -8.71 26.37 8.24
C ASN A 225 -9.87 25.73 9.04
N GLN A 226 -10.88 25.17 8.36
CA GLN A 226 -12.03 24.56 9.03
C GLN A 226 -11.89 23.05 9.06
N ASP A 227 -11.40 22.53 10.19
CA ASP A 227 -11.36 21.10 10.46
C ASP A 227 -12.44 20.64 11.44
N PHE A 228 -13.44 21.48 11.73
CA PHE A 228 -14.42 21.24 12.79
C PHE A 228 -15.85 21.19 12.25
N VAL A 229 -16.46 20.01 12.26
CA VAL A 229 -17.92 19.85 12.26
C VAL A 229 -18.30 19.13 13.56
N PRO A 230 -18.78 19.84 14.59
CA PRO A 230 -19.55 19.20 15.64
C PRO A 230 -20.96 19.04 15.08
N SER A 231 -21.38 17.81 14.89
CA SER A 231 -22.81 17.53 14.74
C SER A 231 -23.11 16.32 15.61
N PHE A 232 -23.16 16.58 16.92
CA PHE A 232 -24.02 15.81 17.80
C PHE A 232 -25.39 16.50 17.76
N LYS A 233 -26.33 15.91 17.05
CA LYS A 233 -27.77 16.17 17.20
C LYS A 233 -28.49 14.84 17.16
#